data_AF-A0A6I6DTE1-F1
#
_entry.id   AF-A0A6I6DTE1-F1
#
_cell.length_a   1.000
_cell.length_b   1.000
_cell.length_c   1.000
_cell.angle_alpha   90.00
_cell.angle_beta   90.00
_cell.angle_gamma   90.00
#
_symmetry.space_group_name_H-M   'P 1'
#
loop_
_entity.id
_entity.type
_entity.pdbx_description
1 polymer ?
#
loop_
_entity_poly.entity_id
_entity_poly.type
_entity_poly.pdbx_seq_one_letter_code
_entity_poly.pdbx_strand_id
1 'polypeptide(L)'
;MARITAAVAVAATLVVAAVGCATAYQHAAPVGESAVASQVSPSTPTPSTTPTASQTPAAPGRGAEDPWNPATWEIEPHELGPITIGDDFDATVAALPRDWVNDRRCAWVSYWSAPDGGYLVSFQRAPGAAGSVTGAAVESLSRRSGAGPRTADGLGIGATRAEVLAAHDDAQDVDTADGRAFLRVPGDHDTALFFEYVDGEDRARSVAVTSGEPPVREACA
;
A
#
# COMPACT_ATOMS: atom_id res chain seq x y z
N MET A 1 34.40 -32.96 -17.58
CA MET A 1 34.97 -32.13 -16.50
C MET A 1 35.70 -30.96 -17.14
N ALA A 2 35.16 -29.75 -17.06
CA ALA A 2 35.84 -28.53 -17.51
C ALA A 2 35.56 -27.44 -16.47
N ARG A 3 36.62 -26.94 -15.82
CA ARG A 3 36.56 -25.89 -14.81
C ARG A 3 36.84 -24.56 -15.52
N ILE A 4 35.90 -23.62 -15.44
CA ILE A 4 36.08 -22.26 -15.95
C ILE A 4 36.37 -21.37 -14.75
N THR A 5 37.58 -20.82 -14.74
CA THR A 5 38.09 -19.87 -13.75
C THR A 5 37.79 -18.45 -14.25
N ALA A 6 37.00 -17.66 -13.51
CA ALA A 6 36.74 -16.27 -13.84
C ALA A 6 37.29 -15.36 -12.73
N ALA A 7 38.13 -14.41 -13.13
CA ALA A 7 38.84 -13.48 -12.27
C ALA A 7 37.96 -12.28 -11.89
N VAL A 8 38.03 -11.88 -10.62
CA VAL A 8 37.36 -10.73 -10.03
C VAL A 8 38.20 -9.48 -10.28
N ALA A 9 37.64 -8.46 -10.93
CA ALA A 9 38.22 -7.13 -11.03
C ALA A 9 37.57 -6.21 -9.98
N VAL A 10 38.37 -5.74 -9.03
CA VAL A 10 37.99 -4.76 -8.01
C VAL A 10 38.44 -3.38 -8.49
N ALA A 11 37.49 -2.47 -8.69
CA ALA A 11 37.77 -1.05 -8.87
C ALA A 11 36.85 -0.24 -7.95
N ALA A 12 37.36 0.09 -6.77
CA ALA A 12 36.74 0.99 -5.82
C ALA A 12 37.24 2.42 -6.09
N THR A 13 36.32 3.35 -6.39
CA THR A 13 36.62 4.78 -6.35
C THR A 13 35.35 5.51 -5.96
N LEU A 14 35.30 6.00 -4.72
CA LEU A 14 34.21 6.86 -4.27
C LEU A 14 34.81 8.04 -3.50
N VAL A 15 34.79 9.19 -4.15
CA VAL A 15 35.09 10.52 -3.57
C VAL A 15 33.95 11.42 -4.00
N VAL A 16 33.07 11.80 -3.07
CA VAL A 16 32.36 13.09 -3.12
C VAL A 16 32.12 13.56 -1.69
N ALA A 17 32.76 14.67 -1.33
CA ALA A 17 32.42 15.48 -0.19
C ALA A 17 31.38 16.52 -0.63
N ALA A 18 30.28 16.67 0.11
CA ALA A 18 29.38 17.81 -0.03
C ALA A 18 29.09 18.39 1.36
N VAL A 19 29.67 19.56 1.59
CA VAL A 19 29.44 20.47 2.72
C VAL A 19 28.42 21.51 2.23
N GLY A 20 27.39 21.79 3.02
CA GLY A 20 26.48 22.93 2.80
C GLY A 20 25.34 22.90 3.82
N CYS A 21 25.50 23.48 5.00
CA CYS A 21 25.18 24.87 5.37
C CYS A 21 23.69 25.22 5.35
N ALA A 22 23.24 25.64 6.52
CA ALA A 22 21.89 25.92 6.95
C ALA A 22 21.22 27.10 6.22
N THR A 23 19.89 27.15 6.29
CA THR A 23 19.16 28.41 6.50
C THR A 23 17.86 28.13 7.25
N ALA A 24 17.76 28.71 8.45
CA ALA A 24 16.52 28.83 9.19
C ALA A 24 15.64 29.90 8.53
N TYR A 25 14.37 29.57 8.27
CA TYR A 25 13.34 30.57 7.97
C TYR A 25 12.34 30.59 9.13
N GLN A 26 12.45 31.63 9.96
CA GLN A 26 11.37 32.12 10.82
C GLN A 26 10.68 33.29 10.11
N HIS A 27 9.35 33.26 9.97
CA HIS A 27 8.43 34.42 10.07
C HIS A 27 7.05 33.95 9.58
N ALA A 28 6.00 33.85 10.39
CA ALA A 28 5.26 34.86 11.15
C ALA A 28 3.83 34.91 10.57
N ALA A 29 2.84 34.58 11.39
CA ALA A 29 1.44 34.91 11.14
C ALA A 29 1.22 36.42 11.32
N PRO A 30 0.24 37.01 10.62
CA PRO A 30 -0.79 37.70 11.39
C PRO A 30 -2.23 37.54 10.87
N VAL A 31 -3.09 37.51 11.87
CA VAL A 31 -4.51 37.90 12.01
C VAL A 31 -5.03 38.91 10.97
N GLY A 32 -6.28 38.70 10.54
CA GLY A 32 -7.04 39.66 9.73
C GLY A 32 -8.55 39.49 9.93
N GLU A 33 -9.05 40.06 11.02
CA GLU A 33 -10.46 40.29 11.32
C GLU A 33 -10.99 41.47 10.48
N SER A 34 -12.16 41.34 9.85
CA SER A 34 -12.98 42.49 9.43
C SER A 34 -14.44 42.09 9.25
N ALA A 35 -15.24 42.55 10.21
CA ALA A 35 -16.68 42.64 10.14
C ALA A 35 -17.09 43.80 9.21
N VAL A 36 -18.10 43.59 8.37
CA VAL A 36 -18.93 44.68 7.83
C VAL A 36 -20.40 44.24 7.83
N ALA A 37 -21.20 44.99 8.59
CA ALA A 37 -22.64 44.89 8.63
C ALA A 37 -23.27 45.40 7.33
N SER A 38 -24.35 44.76 6.89
CA SER A 38 -25.30 45.37 5.94
C SER A 38 -26.71 44.89 6.25
N GLN A 39 -27.52 45.84 6.72
CA GLN A 39 -28.97 45.73 6.82
C GLN A 39 -29.58 45.66 5.42
N VAL A 40 -30.43 44.66 5.17
CA VAL A 40 -31.27 44.59 3.97
C VAL A 40 -32.71 44.31 4.38
N SER A 41 -33.61 45.03 3.71
CA SER A 41 -35.06 45.13 3.87
C SER A 41 -35.84 43.80 3.88
N PRO A 42 -37.04 43.76 4.49
CA PRO A 42 -37.90 42.58 4.51
C PRO A 42 -38.41 42.26 3.10
N SER A 43 -37.92 41.16 2.55
CA SER A 43 -38.38 40.59 1.29
C SER A 43 -39.47 39.55 1.57
N THR A 44 -40.56 39.64 0.84
CA THR A 44 -41.67 38.68 0.77
C THR A 44 -41.15 37.24 0.64
N PRO A 45 -41.68 36.25 1.39
CA PRO A 45 -41.20 34.87 1.30
C PRO A 45 -41.66 34.26 -0.02
N THR A 46 -40.78 34.31 -1.02
CA THR A 46 -40.81 33.39 -2.15
C THR A 46 -40.41 32.00 -1.62
N PRO A 47 -41.11 30.91 -1.96
CA PRO A 47 -40.72 29.58 -1.51
C PRO A 47 -39.30 29.28 -1.98
N SER A 48 -38.37 29.22 -1.03
CA SER A 48 -37.00 28.78 -1.24
C SER A 48 -37.06 27.28 -1.50
N THR A 49 -36.87 26.88 -2.76
CA THR A 49 -36.53 25.50 -3.10
C THR A 49 -35.10 25.26 -2.63
N THR A 50 -34.96 24.92 -1.34
CA THR A 50 -33.72 24.36 -0.81
C THR A 50 -33.28 23.26 -1.78
N PRO A 51 -32.10 23.36 -2.40
CA PRO A 51 -31.58 22.26 -3.20
C PRO A 51 -31.51 21.07 -2.24
N THR A 52 -32.38 20.10 -2.49
CA THR A 52 -32.29 18.79 -1.84
C THR A 52 -30.89 18.31 -2.17
N ALA A 53 -30.05 18.14 -1.13
CA ALA A 53 -28.76 17.50 -1.27
C ALA A 53 -29.02 16.22 -2.07
N SER A 54 -28.56 16.22 -3.33
CA SER A 54 -28.59 15.02 -4.14
C SER A 54 -27.72 14.04 -3.37
N GLN A 55 -28.35 13.09 -2.70
CA GLN A 55 -27.65 11.99 -2.07
C GLN A 55 -26.90 11.34 -3.22
N THR A 56 -25.59 11.55 -3.28
CA THR A 56 -24.71 10.71 -4.08
C THR A 56 -25.13 9.28 -3.77
N PRO A 57 -25.51 8.47 -4.77
CA PRO A 57 -25.84 7.08 -4.54
C PRO A 57 -24.74 6.49 -3.67
N ALA A 58 -25.11 5.94 -2.51
CA ALA A 58 -24.17 5.18 -1.71
C ALA A 58 -23.51 4.18 -2.68
N ALA A 59 -22.18 4.19 -2.73
CA ALA A 59 -21.45 3.19 -3.49
C ALA A 59 -22.07 1.82 -3.15
N PRO A 60 -22.35 0.95 -4.15
CA PRO A 60 -22.88 -0.37 -3.87
C PRO A 60 -22.02 -0.98 -2.77
N GLY A 61 -22.63 -1.27 -1.62
CA GLY A 61 -21.88 -1.70 -0.45
C GLY A 61 -20.99 -2.87 -0.85
N ARG A 62 -19.69 -2.79 -0.53
CA ARG A 62 -18.75 -3.89 -0.73
C ARG A 62 -19.42 -5.14 -0.18
N GLY A 63 -19.57 -6.15 -1.04
CA GLY A 63 -20.02 -7.45 -0.56
C GLY A 63 -19.05 -7.87 0.54
N ALA A 64 -19.57 -8.35 1.68
CA ALA A 64 -18.70 -8.87 2.73
C ALA A 64 -17.79 -9.92 2.10
N GLU A 65 -16.48 -9.65 2.10
CA GLU A 65 -15.51 -10.54 1.49
C GLU A 65 -15.51 -11.86 2.24
N ASP A 66 -15.40 -12.96 1.49
CA ASP A 66 -15.30 -14.27 2.11
C ASP A 66 -13.86 -14.44 2.67
N PRO A 67 -13.66 -14.47 3.99
CA PRO A 67 -12.32 -14.62 4.55
C PRO A 67 -11.70 -15.98 4.20
N TRP A 68 -12.49 -16.94 3.72
CA TRP A 68 -12.04 -18.26 3.27
C TRP A 68 -11.54 -18.29 1.82
N ASN A 69 -11.69 -17.20 1.08
CA ASN A 69 -11.28 -17.14 -0.32
C ASN A 69 -10.47 -15.88 -0.63
N PRO A 70 -9.16 -15.87 -0.31
CA PRO A 70 -8.31 -14.74 -0.64
C PRO A 70 -8.22 -14.42 -2.13
N ALA A 71 -8.60 -15.32 -3.04
CA ALA A 71 -8.62 -15.03 -4.47
C ALA A 71 -9.69 -13.99 -4.86
N THR A 72 -10.70 -13.78 -4.02
CA THR A 72 -11.79 -12.82 -4.25
C THR A 72 -11.64 -11.53 -3.46
N TRP A 73 -10.56 -11.38 -2.69
CA TRP A 73 -10.32 -10.19 -1.90
C TRP A 73 -9.97 -9.01 -2.79
N GLU A 74 -10.39 -7.84 -2.33
CA GLU A 74 -10.01 -6.56 -2.88
C GLU A 74 -8.72 -6.05 -2.23
N ILE A 75 -7.94 -5.28 -2.99
CA ILE A 75 -6.76 -4.57 -2.50
C ILE A 75 -7.09 -3.08 -2.53
N GLU A 76 -7.12 -2.44 -1.37
CA GLU A 76 -7.22 -1.00 -1.24
C GLU A 76 -5.99 -0.43 -0.52
N PRO A 77 -5.71 0.89 -0.60
CA PRO A 77 -4.51 1.45 0.01
C PRO A 77 -4.36 1.25 1.51
N HIS A 78 -5.43 0.90 2.23
CA HIS A 78 -5.43 0.68 3.69
C HIS A 78 -5.89 -0.72 4.11
N GLU A 79 -6.27 -1.58 3.18
CA GLU A 79 -6.76 -2.94 3.47
C GLU A 79 -6.41 -3.94 2.36
N LEU A 80 -6.22 -5.20 2.76
CA LEU A 80 -6.13 -6.33 1.84
C LEU A 80 -7.12 -7.39 2.31
N GLY A 81 -8.25 -7.46 1.61
CA GLY A 81 -9.37 -8.23 2.08
C GLY A 81 -9.81 -7.82 3.50
N PRO A 82 -10.03 -8.79 4.42
CA PRO A 82 -10.39 -8.53 5.80
C PRO A 82 -9.21 -8.03 6.68
N ILE A 83 -8.05 -7.71 6.10
CA ILE A 83 -6.87 -7.26 6.83
C ILE A 83 -6.71 -5.75 6.66
N THR A 84 -7.03 -4.97 7.70
CA THR A 84 -6.84 -3.51 7.70
C THR A 84 -5.51 -3.12 8.33
N ILE A 85 -4.82 -2.15 7.72
CA ILE A 85 -3.66 -1.52 8.35
C ILE A 85 -4.11 -0.74 9.60
N GLY A 86 -3.43 -0.94 10.73
CA GLY A 86 -3.76 -0.34 12.02
C GLY A 86 -4.58 -1.22 12.97
N ASP A 87 -5.23 -2.28 12.47
CA ASP A 87 -5.99 -3.22 13.30
C ASP A 87 -5.08 -4.01 14.25
N ASP A 88 -5.63 -4.54 15.35
CA ASP A 88 -4.89 -5.38 16.29
C ASP A 88 -4.47 -6.70 15.62
N PHE A 89 -3.17 -6.96 15.56
CA PHE A 89 -2.63 -8.10 14.81
C PHE A 89 -3.15 -9.46 15.34
N ASP A 90 -3.17 -9.66 16.67
CA ASP A 90 -3.56 -10.95 17.24
C ASP A 90 -5.06 -11.20 17.09
N ALA A 91 -5.88 -10.16 17.19
CA ALA A 91 -7.31 -10.23 16.87
C ALA A 91 -7.55 -10.54 15.39
N THR A 92 -6.81 -9.91 14.47
CA THR A 92 -6.89 -10.22 13.03
C THR A 92 -6.52 -11.68 12.75
N VAL A 93 -5.43 -12.20 13.33
CA VAL A 93 -5.07 -13.62 13.23
C VAL A 93 -6.19 -14.53 13.74
N ALA A 94 -6.81 -14.18 14.86
CA ALA A 94 -7.87 -15.00 15.46
C ALA A 94 -9.19 -14.99 14.66
N ALA A 95 -9.44 -13.94 13.86
CA ALA A 95 -10.62 -13.81 13.00
C ALA A 95 -10.48 -14.55 11.67
N LEU A 96 -9.25 -14.87 11.25
CA LEU A 96 -8.97 -15.53 9.99
C LEU A 96 -9.17 -17.06 10.05
N PRO A 97 -9.38 -17.70 8.89
CA PRO A 97 -9.42 -19.15 8.79
C PRO A 97 -8.21 -19.86 9.40
N ARG A 98 -8.44 -21.08 9.91
CA ARG A 98 -7.43 -21.88 10.62
C ARG A 98 -6.23 -22.36 9.79
N ASP A 99 -6.30 -22.23 8.47
CA ASP A 99 -5.23 -22.57 7.53
C ASP A 99 -4.23 -21.44 7.34
N TRP A 100 -4.46 -20.28 7.95
CA TRP A 100 -3.44 -19.26 8.16
C TRP A 100 -2.36 -19.75 9.13
N VAL A 101 -1.11 -19.44 8.80
CA VAL A 101 0.07 -19.85 9.56
C VAL A 101 0.69 -18.63 10.23
N ASN A 102 0.80 -18.68 11.56
CA ASN A 102 1.58 -17.75 12.37
C ASN A 102 2.63 -18.55 13.15
N ASP A 103 3.87 -18.58 12.64
CA ASP A 103 4.96 -19.37 13.24
C ASP A 103 5.51 -18.67 14.48
N ARG A 104 5.81 -19.42 15.55
CA ARG A 104 6.34 -18.86 16.80
C ARG A 104 7.70 -18.16 16.65
N ARG A 105 8.52 -18.55 15.67
CA ARG A 105 9.81 -17.94 15.34
C ARG A 105 9.64 -16.63 14.59
N CYS A 106 8.50 -16.43 13.95
CA CYS A 106 8.10 -15.19 13.28
C CYS A 106 6.70 -14.76 13.72
N ALA A 107 6.52 -14.62 15.04
CA ALA A 107 5.20 -14.38 15.64
C ALA A 107 4.58 -13.02 15.28
N TRP A 108 5.31 -12.18 14.55
CA TRP A 108 4.86 -10.88 14.03
C TRP A 108 4.42 -10.94 12.56
N VAL A 109 4.41 -12.12 11.92
CA VAL A 109 3.91 -12.33 10.56
C VAL A 109 2.92 -13.49 10.54
N SER A 110 1.83 -13.32 9.81
CA SER A 110 0.90 -14.39 9.49
C SER A 110 0.75 -14.50 7.98
N TYR A 111 0.61 -15.70 7.46
CA TYR A 111 0.48 -15.92 6.02
C TYR A 111 -0.42 -17.08 5.66
N TRP A 112 -0.91 -17.04 4.43
CA TRP A 112 -1.67 -18.10 3.78
C TRP A 112 -1.14 -18.33 2.37
N SER A 113 -1.14 -19.58 1.92
CA SER A 113 -0.71 -19.94 0.57
C SER A 113 -1.87 -20.51 -0.23
N ALA A 114 -2.00 -20.07 -1.48
CA ALA A 114 -3.01 -20.60 -2.37
C ALA A 114 -2.84 -22.13 -2.54
N PRO A 115 -3.92 -22.92 -2.56
CA PRO A 115 -3.84 -24.38 -2.67
C PRO A 115 -3.11 -24.87 -3.93
N ASP A 116 -3.11 -24.07 -5.00
CA ASP A 116 -2.42 -24.35 -6.25
C ASP A 116 -0.95 -23.88 -6.27
N GLY A 117 -0.48 -23.25 -5.19
CA GLY A 117 0.86 -22.66 -5.07
C GLY A 117 1.09 -21.45 -5.97
N GLY A 118 0.02 -20.80 -6.46
CA GLY A 118 0.13 -19.66 -7.37
C GLY A 118 0.67 -18.39 -6.71
N TYR A 119 0.22 -18.13 -5.48
CA TYR A 119 0.53 -16.93 -4.71
C TYR A 119 0.42 -17.19 -3.20
N LEU A 120 0.92 -16.26 -2.40
CA LEU A 120 0.78 -16.19 -0.96
C LEU A 120 0.21 -14.83 -0.56
N VAL A 121 -0.58 -14.80 0.50
CA VAL A 121 -1.00 -13.58 1.19
C VAL A 121 -0.35 -13.54 2.56
N SER A 122 0.16 -12.39 2.97
CA SER A 122 0.79 -12.20 4.27
C SER A 122 0.38 -10.86 4.90
N PHE A 123 0.49 -10.77 6.22
CA PHE A 123 0.44 -9.50 6.93
C PHE A 123 1.31 -9.56 8.18
N GLN A 124 1.69 -8.38 8.67
CA GLN A 124 2.70 -8.25 9.69
C GLN A 124 2.46 -7.09 10.64
N ARG A 125 3.11 -7.17 11.80
CA ARG A 125 3.33 -6.06 12.75
C ARG A 125 4.82 -5.84 12.97
N ALA A 126 5.17 -4.79 13.71
CA ALA A 126 6.53 -4.59 14.17
C ALA A 126 7.02 -5.76 15.06
N PRO A 127 8.27 -6.24 14.88
CA PRO A 127 8.83 -7.29 15.75
C PRO A 127 8.94 -6.86 17.22
N GLY A 128 8.82 -7.83 18.13
CA GLY A 128 9.21 -7.66 19.54
C GLY A 128 8.11 -7.19 20.51
N ALA A 129 6.89 -6.91 20.05
CA ALA A 129 5.77 -6.59 20.93
C ALA A 129 4.41 -6.91 20.30
N ALA A 130 3.36 -6.90 21.13
CA ALA A 130 1.98 -6.77 20.64
C ALA A 130 1.82 -5.43 19.92
N GLY A 131 0.90 -5.36 18.96
CA GLY A 131 0.71 -4.13 18.20
C GLY A 131 -0.18 -4.33 16.98
N SER A 132 -0.31 -3.24 16.25
CA SER A 132 -1.16 -3.17 15.07
C SER A 132 -0.52 -3.80 13.84
N VAL A 133 -1.36 -4.20 12.88
CA VAL A 133 -0.96 -4.53 11.51
C VAL A 133 -0.30 -3.29 10.89
N THR A 134 0.93 -3.44 10.41
CA THR A 134 1.71 -2.37 9.77
C THR A 134 1.87 -2.58 8.27
N GLY A 135 1.60 -3.78 7.77
CA GLY A 135 1.61 -4.08 6.35
C GLY A 135 0.93 -5.39 6.02
N ALA A 136 0.40 -5.47 4.79
CA ALA A 136 -0.15 -6.68 4.18
C ALA A 136 0.35 -6.79 2.74
N ALA A 137 0.48 -8.00 2.21
CA ALA A 137 0.96 -8.22 0.85
C ALA A 137 0.35 -9.45 0.21
N VAL A 138 0.27 -9.42 -1.11
CA VAL A 138 0.09 -10.59 -1.96
C VAL A 138 1.34 -10.76 -2.82
N GLU A 139 1.92 -11.95 -2.80
CA GLU A 139 3.17 -12.27 -3.49
C GLU A 139 2.97 -13.44 -4.44
N SER A 140 3.52 -13.34 -5.64
CA SER A 140 3.53 -14.46 -6.57
C SER A 140 4.54 -15.52 -6.13
N LEU A 141 4.10 -16.78 -6.05
CA LEU A 141 4.96 -17.95 -5.76
C LEU A 141 5.34 -18.72 -7.02
N SER A 142 4.69 -18.44 -8.14
CA SER A 142 4.90 -19.12 -9.42
C SER A 142 5.22 -18.12 -10.53
N ARG A 143 5.59 -18.55 -11.73
CA ARG A 143 5.72 -17.64 -12.90
C ARG A 143 4.37 -17.29 -13.53
N ARG A 144 3.25 -17.76 -12.97
CA ARG A 144 1.91 -17.47 -13.51
C ARG A 144 1.49 -16.08 -13.04
N SER A 145 1.28 -15.18 -14.00
CA SER A 145 0.62 -13.89 -13.77
C SER A 145 -0.89 -14.09 -13.61
N GLY A 146 -1.58 -13.19 -12.92
CA GLY A 146 -3.05 -13.12 -12.96
C GLY A 146 -3.80 -13.78 -11.80
N ALA A 147 -3.14 -14.47 -10.87
CA ALA A 147 -3.79 -15.06 -9.70
C ALA A 147 -3.84 -14.09 -8.50
N GLY A 148 -4.81 -14.31 -7.60
CA GLY A 148 -4.92 -13.63 -6.31
C GLY A 148 -5.76 -12.34 -6.30
N PRO A 149 -5.82 -11.68 -5.13
CA PRO A 149 -6.54 -10.42 -4.90
C PRO A 149 -6.26 -9.35 -5.95
N ARG A 150 -7.22 -8.43 -6.14
CA ARG A 150 -7.15 -7.34 -7.12
C ARG A 150 -7.66 -6.03 -6.55
N THR A 151 -7.17 -4.90 -7.03
CA THR A 151 -7.81 -3.60 -6.80
C THR A 151 -9.16 -3.53 -7.55
N ALA A 152 -9.99 -2.53 -7.23
CA ALA A 152 -11.22 -2.21 -7.97
C ALA A 152 -11.00 -2.10 -9.49
N ASP A 153 -9.85 -1.56 -9.90
CA ASP A 153 -9.46 -1.38 -11.31
C ASP A 153 -8.89 -2.65 -11.96
N GLY A 154 -8.87 -3.78 -11.24
CA GLY A 154 -8.35 -5.06 -11.71
C GLY A 154 -6.82 -5.19 -11.66
N LEU A 155 -6.13 -4.28 -10.98
CA LEU A 155 -4.68 -4.35 -10.81
C LEU A 155 -4.30 -5.34 -9.71
N GLY A 156 -3.12 -5.95 -9.81
CA GLY A 156 -2.64 -6.95 -8.85
C GLY A 156 -1.36 -7.60 -9.33
N ILE A 157 -1.07 -8.83 -8.89
CA ILE A 157 0.06 -9.61 -9.41
C ILE A 157 -0.01 -9.69 -10.95
N GLY A 158 1.07 -9.31 -11.61
CA GLY A 158 1.16 -9.26 -13.06
C GLY A 158 0.61 -7.98 -13.69
N ALA A 159 0.25 -6.95 -12.94
CA ALA A 159 0.02 -5.61 -13.51
C ALA A 159 1.34 -5.05 -14.07
N THR A 160 1.30 -4.39 -15.23
CA THR A 160 2.44 -3.62 -15.76
C THR A 160 2.51 -2.24 -15.14
N ARG A 161 3.68 -1.60 -15.23
CA ARG A 161 3.85 -0.21 -14.83
C ARG A 161 2.88 0.71 -15.59
N ALA A 162 2.72 0.46 -16.88
CA ALA A 162 1.81 1.22 -17.73
C ALA A 162 0.34 1.04 -17.34
N GLU A 163 -0.08 -0.17 -16.96
CA GLU A 163 -1.44 -0.44 -16.47
C GLU A 163 -1.69 0.32 -15.15
N VAL A 164 -0.74 0.30 -14.22
CA VAL A 164 -0.87 1.03 -12.94
C VAL A 164 -0.91 2.55 -13.16
N LEU A 165 0.00 3.11 -13.97
CA LEU A 165 0.03 4.54 -14.29
C LEU A 165 -1.20 5.02 -15.08
N ALA A 166 -1.84 4.12 -15.83
CA ALA A 166 -3.08 4.45 -16.54
C ALA A 166 -4.29 4.53 -15.61
N ALA A 167 -4.29 3.78 -14.50
CA ALA A 167 -5.33 3.83 -13.47
C ALA A 167 -5.06 4.89 -12.40
N HIS A 168 -3.78 5.14 -12.10
CA HIS A 168 -3.32 6.02 -11.02
C HIS A 168 -2.26 6.99 -11.56
N ASP A 169 -2.67 8.21 -11.89
CA ASP A 169 -1.81 9.25 -12.45
C ASP A 169 -0.86 9.88 -11.42
N ASP A 170 -1.14 9.67 -10.13
CA ASP A 170 -0.33 10.07 -8.99
C ASP A 170 0.67 9.00 -8.54
N ALA A 171 0.71 7.85 -9.23
CA ALA A 171 1.65 6.79 -8.92
C ALA A 171 3.10 7.22 -9.21
N GLN A 172 4.02 6.86 -8.30
CA GLN A 172 5.40 7.32 -8.34
C GLN A 172 6.38 6.17 -8.21
N ASP A 173 7.46 6.24 -8.99
CA ASP A 173 8.59 5.33 -8.85
C ASP A 173 9.28 5.52 -7.50
N VAL A 174 9.53 4.41 -6.81
CA VAL A 174 10.29 4.37 -5.57
C VAL A 174 11.37 3.30 -5.70
N ASP A 175 12.61 3.76 -5.83
CA ASP A 175 13.77 2.90 -5.78
C ASP A 175 14.21 2.70 -4.33
N THR A 176 14.48 1.47 -3.95
CA THR A 176 15.04 1.15 -2.65
C THR A 176 16.55 0.89 -2.75
N ALA A 177 17.27 1.11 -1.65
CA ALA A 177 18.73 0.97 -1.62
C ALA A 177 19.22 -0.45 -1.95
N ASP A 178 18.36 -1.46 -1.82
CA ASP A 178 18.62 -2.86 -2.17
C ASP A 178 18.31 -3.20 -3.64
N GLY A 179 18.06 -2.19 -4.48
CA GLY A 179 17.88 -2.33 -5.93
C GLY A 179 16.52 -2.89 -6.34
N ARG A 180 15.51 -2.83 -5.46
CA ARG A 180 14.13 -3.13 -5.85
C ARG A 180 13.50 -1.87 -6.41
N ALA A 181 12.63 -2.07 -7.40
CA ALA A 181 11.90 -1.00 -8.03
C ALA A 181 10.41 -1.17 -7.68
N PHE A 182 9.86 -0.16 -7.01
CA PHE A 182 8.44 -0.10 -6.69
C PHE A 182 7.75 0.99 -7.49
N LEU A 183 6.46 0.77 -7.75
CA LEU A 183 5.56 1.85 -8.08
C LEU A 183 4.60 2.05 -6.90
N ARG A 184 4.65 3.23 -6.29
CA ARG A 184 3.85 3.63 -5.14
C ARG A 184 2.59 4.35 -5.60
N VAL A 185 1.42 3.87 -5.19
CA VAL A 185 0.15 4.60 -5.32
C VAL A 185 -0.22 5.14 -3.93
N PRO A 186 -0.30 6.47 -3.74
CA PRO A 186 -0.66 7.03 -2.44
C PRO A 186 -2.10 6.62 -2.07
N GLY A 187 -2.30 6.33 -0.79
CA GLY A 187 -3.61 6.16 -0.18
C GLY A 187 -3.97 7.31 0.75
N ASP A 188 -5.15 7.20 1.34
CA ASP A 188 -5.55 8.03 2.48
C ASP A 188 -4.82 7.60 3.77
N HIS A 189 -4.90 8.44 4.80
CA HIS A 189 -4.44 8.10 6.16
C HIS A 189 -2.97 7.64 6.25
N ASP A 190 -2.08 8.25 5.45
CA ASP A 190 -0.66 7.93 5.36
C ASP A 190 -0.37 6.49 4.89
N THR A 191 -1.34 5.81 4.27
CA THR A 191 -1.16 4.48 3.68
C THR A 191 -0.77 4.56 2.20
N ALA A 192 -0.28 3.46 1.64
CA ALA A 192 0.02 3.38 0.21
C ALA A 192 0.02 1.93 -0.30
N LEU A 193 -0.28 1.79 -1.59
CA LEU A 193 -0.02 0.57 -2.35
C LEU A 193 1.38 0.60 -2.95
N PHE A 194 2.05 -0.54 -2.95
CA PHE A 194 3.35 -0.74 -3.58
C PHE A 194 3.29 -1.93 -4.52
N PHE A 195 3.52 -1.69 -5.80
CA PHE A 195 3.71 -2.72 -6.81
C PHE A 195 5.21 -2.97 -6.98
N GLU A 196 5.69 -4.16 -6.61
CA GLU A 196 7.11 -4.52 -6.74
C GLU A 196 7.41 -5.10 -8.12
N TYR A 197 8.48 -4.63 -8.76
CA TYR A 197 8.97 -5.13 -10.03
C TYR A 197 10.38 -5.70 -9.86
N VAL A 198 10.60 -6.88 -10.44
CA VAL A 198 11.93 -7.49 -10.53
C VAL A 198 12.66 -6.88 -11.71
N ASP A 199 13.96 -6.65 -11.57
CA ASP A 199 14.81 -6.12 -12.65
C ASP A 199 14.66 -6.92 -13.95
N GLY A 200 14.36 -6.20 -15.03
CA GLY A 200 14.13 -6.77 -16.36
C GLY A 200 12.73 -7.37 -16.56
N GLU A 201 11.85 -7.31 -15.57
CA GLU A 201 10.44 -7.69 -15.68
C GLU A 201 9.54 -6.45 -15.62
N ASP A 202 8.51 -6.39 -16.48
CA ASP A 202 7.51 -5.30 -16.51
C ASP A 202 6.18 -5.75 -15.92
N ARG A 203 6.20 -6.70 -14.97
CA ARG A 203 5.01 -7.29 -14.38
C ARG A 203 5.20 -7.37 -12.87
N ALA A 204 4.26 -6.82 -12.11
CA ALA A 204 4.33 -6.77 -10.66
C ALA A 204 4.43 -8.19 -10.07
N ARG A 205 5.44 -8.42 -9.24
CA ARG A 205 5.70 -9.69 -8.55
C ARG A 205 4.91 -9.79 -7.25
N SER A 206 4.75 -8.66 -6.57
CA SER A 206 3.99 -8.50 -5.35
C SER A 206 3.21 -7.19 -5.37
N VAL A 207 2.13 -7.15 -4.59
CA VAL A 207 1.41 -5.93 -4.26
C VAL A 207 1.30 -5.86 -2.75
N ALA A 208 1.75 -4.75 -2.16
CA ALA A 208 1.74 -4.54 -0.72
C ALA A 208 0.95 -3.28 -0.34
N VAL A 209 0.36 -3.33 0.84
CA VAL A 209 -0.35 -2.26 1.52
C VAL A 209 0.43 -1.93 2.78
N THR A 210 0.87 -0.69 2.99
CA THR A 210 1.65 -0.30 4.17
C THR A 210 1.28 1.10 4.67
N SER A 211 1.73 1.47 5.87
CA SER A 211 1.64 2.83 6.42
C SER A 211 2.63 3.83 5.80
N GLY A 212 2.87 3.74 4.48
CA GLY A 212 3.53 4.79 3.70
C GLY A 212 4.98 4.53 3.29
N GLU A 213 5.68 3.60 3.94
CA GLU A 213 7.04 3.17 3.57
C GLU A 213 7.01 1.89 2.72
N PRO A 214 7.92 1.71 1.75
CA PRO A 214 8.01 0.46 1.00
C PRO A 214 8.20 -0.74 1.93
N PRO A 215 7.60 -1.91 1.62
CA PRO A 215 7.73 -3.09 2.45
C PRO A 215 9.20 -3.54 2.58
N VAL A 216 9.61 -3.80 3.82
CA VAL A 216 10.90 -4.46 4.11
C VAL A 216 10.84 -5.91 3.65
N ARG A 217 11.89 -6.39 2.99
CA ARG A 217 12.00 -7.81 2.63
C ARG A 217 12.14 -8.63 3.91
N GLU A 218 11.79 -9.91 3.82
CA GLU A 218 12.27 -10.91 4.78
C GLU A 218 11.85 -10.60 6.22
N ALA A 219 10.57 -10.24 6.40
CA ALA A 219 10.03 -9.99 7.74
C ALA A 219 10.30 -11.15 8.71
N CYS A 220 10.53 -12.36 8.21
CA CYS A 220 10.85 -13.56 8.99
C CYS A 220 12.26 -14.17 8.80
N ALA A 221 13.22 -13.48 8.18
CA ALA A 221 14.56 -14.08 7.94
C ALA A 221 15.50 -14.03 9.15
#